data_AF-A0ABD4Q9C8-F1
#
_entry.id   AF-A0ABD4Q9C8-F1
#
_cell.length_a   1.000
_cell.length_b   1.000
_cell.length_c   1.000
_cell.angle_alpha   90.00
_cell.angle_beta   90.00
_cell.angle_gamma   90.00
#
_symmetry.space_group_name_H-M   'P 1'
#
loop_
_entity.id
_entity.type
_entity.pdbx_description
1 polymer ?
#
loop_
_entity_poly.entity_id
_entity_poly.type
_entity_poly.pdbx_seq_one_letter_code
_entity_poly.pdbx_strand_id
1 'polypeptide(L)'
;MNDITKRVLKPIINELSSIFNNLNINKIKAKKGRKIEWLEFTFDAEKRLHNKRQPQRTNVGKQRQYISREKTPRWLEERTYEKNLKSEYDPQLEKERKAFLKQLQLDWED
;
A
#
# COMPACT_ATOMS: atom_id res chain seq x y z
N MET A 1 33.29 41.94 3.14
CA MET A 1 32.30 41.44 4.14
C MET A 1 30.99 41.17 3.42
N ASN A 2 30.59 39.90 3.30
CA ASN A 2 29.46 39.51 2.45
C ASN A 2 28.12 39.68 3.17
N ASP A 3 27.16 40.36 2.54
CA ASP A 3 25.82 40.53 3.09
C ASP A 3 25.00 39.23 2.89
N ILE A 4 24.91 38.44 3.96
CA ILE A 4 24.13 37.19 4.00
C ILE A 4 22.67 37.40 3.60
N THR A 5 22.12 38.58 3.89
CA THR A 5 20.72 38.93 3.57
C THR A 5 20.50 38.95 2.07
N LYS A 6 21.45 39.53 1.33
CA LYS A 6 21.37 39.66 -0.12
C LYS A 6 21.74 38.38 -0.85
N ARG A 7 22.75 37.65 -0.37
CA ARG A 7 23.33 36.50 -1.08
C ARG A 7 22.73 35.15 -0.71
N VAL A 8 22.09 35.04 0.46
CA VAL A 8 21.58 33.76 0.97
C VAL A 8 20.09 33.87 1.28
N LEU A 9 19.70 34.80 2.14
CA LEU A 9 18.30 34.84 2.62
C LEU A 9 17.31 35.26 1.52
N LYS A 10 17.63 36.28 0.70
CA LYS A 10 16.78 36.69 -0.42
C LYS A 10 16.57 35.57 -1.47
N PRO A 11 17.64 34.91 -1.97
CA PRO A 11 17.48 33.77 -2.88
C PRO A 11 16.61 32.66 -2.29
N ILE A 12 16.83 32.29 -1.02
CA ILE A 12 16.03 31.25 -0.33
C ILE A 12 14.55 31.64 -0.30
N ILE A 13 14.22 32.88 0.06
CA ILE A 13 12.82 33.36 0.08
C ILE A 13 12.20 33.25 -1.32
N ASN A 14 12.93 33.65 -2.36
CA ASN A 14 12.42 33.60 -3.73
C ASN A 14 12.12 32.16 -4.17
N GLU A 15 13.03 31.22 -3.92
CA GLU A 15 12.86 29.82 -4.31
C GLU A 15 11.74 29.13 -3.50
N LEU A 16 11.73 29.33 -2.18
CA LEU A 16 10.82 28.67 -1.26
C LEU A 16 9.43 29.32 -1.17
N SER A 17 9.24 30.53 -1.70
CA SER A 17 7.94 31.22 -1.73
C SER A 17 6.83 30.43 -2.43
N SER A 18 7.20 29.53 -3.35
CA SER A 18 6.27 28.66 -4.06
C SER A 18 5.74 27.49 -3.23
N ILE A 19 6.51 27.08 -2.20
CA ILE A 19 6.22 25.90 -1.36
C ILE A 19 5.63 26.34 -0.02
N PHE A 20 6.23 27.35 0.59
CA PHE A 20 5.84 27.85 1.90
C PHE A 20 5.05 29.14 1.75
N ASN A 21 3.75 29.07 2.07
CA ASN A 21 2.89 30.24 2.10
C ASN A 21 3.38 31.23 3.16
N ASN A 22 3.51 32.50 2.77
CA ASN A 22 3.86 33.60 3.66
C ASN A 22 5.20 33.40 4.42
N LEU A 23 6.18 32.76 3.77
CA LEU A 23 7.50 32.54 4.34
C LEU A 23 8.25 33.85 4.60
N ASN A 24 8.60 34.10 5.86
CA ASN A 24 9.45 35.19 6.29
C ASN A 24 10.66 34.66 7.06
N ILE A 25 11.83 35.25 6.80
CA ILE A 25 13.08 34.89 7.47
C ILE A 25 13.62 36.12 8.18
N ASN A 26 13.58 36.08 9.51
CA ASN A 26 14.08 37.14 10.37
C ASN A 26 15.49 36.80 10.87
N LYS A 27 16.36 37.82 10.92
CA LYS A 27 17.73 37.69 11.42
C LYS A 27 17.84 38.43 12.74
N ILE A 28 17.81 37.69 13.84
CA ILE A 28 17.88 38.27 15.18
C ILE A 28 19.34 38.46 15.55
N LYS A 29 19.67 39.69 15.98
CA LYS A 29 21.03 40.07 16.37
C LYS A 29 21.22 39.84 17.86
N ALA A 30 22.45 39.51 18.24
CA ALA A 30 22.82 39.39 19.64
C ALA A 30 22.55 40.69 20.40
N LYS A 31 22.14 40.58 21.68
CA LYS A 31 21.90 41.74 22.55
C LYS A 31 23.07 42.74 22.57
N LYS A 32 24.31 42.25 22.44
CA LYS A 32 25.51 43.07 22.38
C LYS A 32 26.33 42.77 21.12
N GLY A 33 26.60 43.81 20.34
CA GLY A 33 27.45 43.76 19.14
C GLY A 33 26.67 43.62 17.83
N ARG A 34 27.37 43.23 16.75
CA ARG A 34 26.82 43.11 15.39
C ARG A 34 26.74 41.65 14.90
N LYS A 35 26.74 40.70 15.83
CA LYS A 35 26.66 39.27 15.54
C LYS A 35 25.20 38.86 15.39
N ILE A 36 24.96 37.87 14.54
CA ILE A 36 23.66 37.20 14.44
C ILE A 36 23.61 36.21 15.60
N GLU A 37 22.51 36.22 16.36
CA GLU A 37 22.30 35.27 17.45
C GLU A 37 21.60 34.02 16.91
N TRP A 38 20.46 34.22 16.22
CA TRP A 38 19.73 33.15 15.54
C TRP A 38 18.91 33.67 14.34
N LEU A 39 18.40 32.73 13.56
CA LEU A 39 17.44 32.97 12.48
C LEU A 39 16.08 32.44 12.91
N GLU A 40 15.05 33.24 12.68
CA GLU A 40 13.66 32.86 12.91
C GLU A 40 12.98 32.70 11.55
N PHE A 41 12.31 31.56 11.37
CA PHE A 41 11.54 31.23 10.17
C PHE A 41 10.07 31.18 10.55
N THR A 42 9.24 31.99 9.88
CA THR A 42 7.79 31.99 10.06
C THR A 42 7.13 31.71 8.72
N PHE A 43 6.15 30.83 8.71
CA PHE A 43 5.37 30.50 7.52
C PHE A 43 4.03 29.92 7.92
N ASP A 44 3.04 30.04 7.03
CA ASP A 44 1.72 29.50 7.26
C ASP A 44 1.68 28.01 6.93
N ALA A 45 0.87 27.26 7.68
CA ALA A 45 0.66 25.86 7.38
C ALA A 45 0.07 25.67 5.97
N GLU A 46 0.59 24.69 5.24
CA GLU A 46 0.10 24.35 3.91
C GLU A 46 -1.39 23.97 3.98
N LYS A 47 -2.21 24.64 3.17
CA LYS A 47 -3.63 24.30 3.05
C LYS A 47 -3.74 23.00 2.26
N ARG A 48 -3.95 21.89 2.96
CA ARG A 48 -4.28 20.60 2.33
C ARG A 48 -5.64 20.72 1.63
N LEU A 49 -5.63 20.96 0.31
CA LEU A 49 -6.84 21.00 -0.52
C LEU A 49 -7.61 19.66 -0.52
N HIS A 50 -6.94 18.59 -0.12
CA HIS A 50 -7.48 17.25 0.07
C HIS A 50 -7.13 16.77 1.46
N ASN A 51 -7.78 17.35 2.48
CA ASN A 51 -8.16 16.51 3.62
C ASN A 51 -8.92 15.33 3.01
N LYS A 52 -8.34 14.12 3.06
CA LYS A 52 -9.13 12.91 2.80
C LYS A 52 -10.33 13.03 3.71
N ARG A 53 -11.50 13.33 3.13
CA ARG A 53 -12.75 13.42 3.89
C ARG A 53 -12.82 12.11 4.64
N GLN A 54 -12.77 12.16 5.97
CA GLN A 54 -13.18 10.97 6.72
C GLN A 54 -14.59 10.66 6.23
N PRO A 55 -14.86 9.44 5.74
CA PRO A 55 -16.21 9.10 5.35
C PRO A 55 -17.07 9.33 6.58
N GLN A 56 -17.96 10.32 6.50
CA GLN A 56 -18.99 10.52 7.51
C GLN A 56 -19.77 9.21 7.53
N ARG A 57 -19.62 8.43 8.61
CA ARG A 57 -20.43 7.23 8.81
C ARG A 57 -21.85 7.72 9.05
N THR A 58 -22.61 7.94 7.97
CA THR A 58 -24.05 8.00 8.08
C THR A 58 -24.46 6.63 8.59
N ASN A 59 -24.79 6.51 9.88
CA ASN A 59 -25.36 5.32 10.51
C ASN A 59 -26.78 5.08 9.95
N VAL A 60 -26.90 4.92 8.63
CA VAL A 60 -28.15 4.56 7.98
C VAL A 60 -28.16 3.04 7.98
N GLY A 61 -28.69 2.47 9.07
CA GLY A 61 -29.46 1.22 9.15
C GLY A 61 -29.06 -0.02 8.34
N LYS A 62 -27.88 -0.08 7.72
CA LYS A 62 -27.47 -1.25 6.94
C LYS A 62 -26.98 -2.30 7.91
N GLN A 63 -27.72 -3.40 8.05
CA GLN A 63 -27.20 -4.62 8.65
C GLN A 63 -25.84 -4.91 8.02
N ARG A 64 -24.82 -5.13 8.86
CA ARG A 64 -23.49 -5.57 8.40
C ARG A 64 -23.69 -6.91 7.71
N GLN A 65 -23.83 -6.92 6.39
CA GLN A 65 -23.74 -8.16 5.63
C GLN A 65 -22.34 -8.71 5.89
N TYR A 66 -22.29 -9.86 6.54
CA TYR A 66 -21.04 -10.57 6.82
C TYR A 66 -20.56 -11.15 5.48
N ILE A 67 -19.93 -10.30 4.67
CA ILE A 67 -19.33 -10.72 3.41
C ILE A 67 -17.99 -11.35 3.77
N SER A 68 -17.82 -12.63 3.47
CA SER A 68 -16.52 -13.29 3.59
C SER A 68 -15.51 -12.52 2.76
N ARG A 69 -14.45 -12.03 3.41
CA ARG A 69 -13.34 -11.33 2.74
C ARG A 69 -12.30 -12.31 2.19
N GLU A 70 -12.68 -13.57 2.07
CA GLU A 70 -11.84 -14.61 1.51
C GLU A 70 -11.59 -14.25 0.07
N LYS A 71 -10.32 -14.04 -0.27
CA LYS A 71 -9.90 -13.87 -1.66
C LYS A 71 -9.84 -15.27 -2.29
N THR A 72 -10.94 -16.01 -2.28
CA THR A 72 -11.03 -17.21 -3.10
C THR A 72 -10.87 -16.73 -4.54
N PRO A 73 -9.77 -17.11 -5.20
CA PRO A 73 -9.48 -16.55 -6.50
C PRO A 73 -10.46 -17.15 -7.52
N ARG A 74 -10.95 -16.32 -8.46
CA ARG A 74 -12.00 -16.71 -9.43
C ARG A 74 -11.66 -17.96 -10.26
N TRP A 75 -10.36 -18.23 -10.44
CA TRP A 75 -9.89 -19.45 -11.11
C TRP A 75 -10.34 -20.75 -10.40
N LEU A 76 -10.72 -20.68 -9.12
CA LEU A 76 -11.31 -21.78 -8.38
C LEU A 76 -12.75 -22.08 -8.82
N GLU A 77 -13.57 -21.05 -9.06
CA GLU A 77 -14.95 -21.17 -9.56
C GLU A 77 -15.00 -21.50 -11.06
N GLU A 78 -14.01 -20.99 -11.80
CA GLU A 78 -13.91 -21.08 -13.26
C GLU A 78 -13.12 -22.31 -13.74
N ARG A 79 -12.87 -23.33 -12.89
CA ARG A 79 -12.20 -24.58 -13.31
C ARG A 79 -13.03 -25.31 -14.37
N THR A 80 -12.70 -25.08 -15.64
CA THR A 80 -13.31 -25.77 -16.79
C THR A 80 -12.67 -27.13 -17.06
N TYR A 81 -11.47 -27.39 -16.53
CA TYR A 81 -10.73 -28.65 -16.76
C TYR A 81 -11.35 -29.87 -16.08
N GLU A 82 -12.05 -29.70 -14.95
CA GLU A 82 -12.70 -30.82 -14.25
C GLU A 82 -14.00 -31.28 -14.94
N LYS A 83 -14.61 -30.42 -15.78
CA LYS A 83 -15.92 -30.71 -16.42
C LYS A 83 -15.85 -31.69 -17.60
N ASN A 84 -14.66 -31.97 -18.13
CA ASN A 84 -14.45 -32.84 -19.28
C ASN A 84 -13.61 -34.09 -18.96
N LEU A 85 -13.68 -34.59 -17.73
CA LEU A 85 -13.22 -35.96 -17.45
C LEU A 85 -14.31 -36.95 -17.86
N LYS A 86 -14.58 -37.07 -19.16
CA LYS A 86 -15.10 -38.33 -19.68
C LYS A 86 -13.93 -39.30 -19.54
N SER A 87 -13.90 -40.07 -18.45
CA SER A 87 -12.95 -41.16 -18.31
C SER A 87 -13.23 -42.14 -19.44
N GLU A 88 -12.39 -42.09 -20.47
CA GLU A 88 -12.41 -43.10 -21.52
C GLU A 88 -12.12 -44.44 -20.85
N TYR A 89 -13.11 -45.33 -20.87
CA TYR A 89 -13.04 -46.62 -20.20
C TYR A 89 -12.11 -47.53 -21.02
N ASP A 90 -10.87 -47.71 -20.56
CA ASP A 90 -9.93 -48.65 -21.16
C ASP A 90 -10.01 -50.01 -20.43
N PRO A 91 -10.57 -51.06 -21.07
CA PRO A 91 -10.70 -52.39 -20.47
C PRO A 91 -9.35 -53.03 -20.10
N GLN A 92 -8.26 -52.61 -20.74
CA GLN A 92 -6.90 -53.08 -20.46
C GLN A 92 -6.43 -52.58 -19.09
N LEU A 93 -6.62 -51.28 -18.83
CA LEU A 93 -6.20 -50.61 -17.60
C LEU A 93 -6.90 -51.18 -16.35
N GLU A 94 -8.17 -51.57 -16.48
CA GLU A 94 -8.92 -52.19 -15.37
C GLU A 94 -8.36 -53.56 -14.98
N LYS A 95 -7.90 -54.34 -15.97
CA LYS A 95 -7.29 -55.66 -15.73
C LYS A 95 -5.95 -55.50 -15.02
N GLU A 96 -5.12 -54.56 -15.47
CA GLU A 96 -3.83 -54.25 -14.84
C GLU A 96 -4.02 -53.76 -13.40
N ARG A 97 -5.01 -52.89 -13.17
CA ARG A 97 -5.35 -52.42 -11.82
C ARG A 97 -5.76 -53.56 -10.89
N LYS A 98 -6.55 -54.51 -11.38
CA LYS A 98 -6.95 -55.69 -10.60
C LYS A 98 -5.77 -56.63 -10.31
N ALA A 99 -4.88 -56.83 -11.28
CA ALA A 99 -3.67 -57.63 -11.08
C ALA A 99 -2.75 -57.00 -10.03
N PHE A 100 -2.56 -55.68 -10.09
CA PHE A 100 -1.76 -54.92 -9.15
C PHE A 100 -2.30 -54.99 -7.71
N LEU A 101 -3.62 -54.84 -7.53
CA LEU A 101 -4.23 -54.95 -6.20
C LEU A 101 -4.08 -56.35 -5.60
N LYS A 102 -4.18 -57.41 -6.42
CA LYS A 102 -3.93 -58.79 -5.98
C LYS A 102 -2.48 -59.00 -5.55
N GLN A 103 -1.53 -58.45 -6.30
CA GLN A 103 -0.11 -58.51 -5.95
C GLN A 103 0.15 -57.79 -4.63
N LEU A 104 -0.37 -56.56 -4.46
CA LEU A 104 -0.24 -55.85 -3.19
C LEU A 104 -0.78 -56.70 -2.03
N GLN A 105 -1.98 -57.27 -2.17
CA GLN A 105 -2.56 -58.07 -1.09
C GLN A 105 -1.69 -59.28 -0.73
N LEU A 106 -1.06 -59.94 -1.70
CA LEU A 106 -0.07 -61.00 -1.47
C LEU A 106 1.18 -60.47 -0.73
N ASP A 107 1.75 -59.36 -1.20
CA ASP A 107 2.96 -58.74 -0.62
C ASP A 107 2.74 -58.21 0.82
N TRP A 108 1.49 -57.99 1.24
CA TRP A 108 1.12 -57.56 2.60
C TRP A 108 0.72 -58.72 3.54
N GLU A 109 0.51 -59.93 3.01
CA GLU A 109 0.15 -61.12 3.79
C GLU A 109 1.37 -62.03 4.12
N ASP A 110 2.54 -61.78 3.51
CA ASP A 110 3.87 -62.33 3.87
C ASP A 110 4.64 -61.42 4.86
#